data_AF-A0A7Y0SNX6-F1
#
_entry.id   AF-A0A7Y0SNX6-F1
#
_cell.length_a   1.000
_cell.length_b   1.000
_cell.length_c   1.000
_cell.angle_alpha   90.00
_cell.angle_beta   90.00
_cell.angle_gamma   90.00
#
_symmetry.space_group_name_H-M   'P 1'
#
loop_
_entity.id
_entity.type
_entity.pdbx_description
1 polymer ?
#
loop_
_entity_poly.entity_id
_entity_poly.type
_entity_poly.pdbx_seq_one_letter_code
_entity_poly.pdbx_strand_id
1 'polypeptide(L)'
;LGVFKNMGLIFAVGLPIALAKKASGRAVLATLVSYITFNYVIGGILQFWGPELGVNYTEGERGLTEVGGILTLDTNLLGAILIASLSVWVHSRFFDKKLPDWAAVFGGTPLVVIISFP
;
A
#
# COMPACT_ATOMS: atom_id res chain seq x y z
N LEU A 1 -11.20 -17.66 -11.23
CA LEU A 1 -11.10 -17.39 -9.78
C LEU A 1 -9.85 -16.61 -9.36
N GLY A 2 -8.66 -16.88 -9.92
CA GLY A 2 -7.40 -16.26 -9.46
C GLY A 2 -7.35 -14.72 -9.47
N VAL A 3 -8.01 -14.08 -10.45
CA VAL A 3 -8.11 -12.61 -10.54
C VAL A 3 -8.95 -12.03 -9.40
N PHE A 4 -10.05 -12.69 -9.04
CA PHE A 4 -10.94 -12.24 -7.97
C PHE A 4 -10.31 -12.36 -6.58
N LYS A 5 -9.44 -13.36 -6.36
CA LYS A 5 -8.66 -13.49 -5.12
C LYS A 5 -7.66 -12.35 -4.92
N ASN A 6 -7.17 -11.75 -6.01
CA ASN A 6 -6.18 -10.68 -5.98
C ASN A 6 -6.79 -9.31 -6.35
N MET A 7 -8.11 -9.16 -6.21
CA MET A 7 -8.81 -7.96 -6.66
C MET A 7 -8.30 -6.70 -5.94
N GLY A 8 -7.96 -6.80 -4.65
CA GLY A 8 -7.32 -5.71 -3.92
C GLY A 8 -6.01 -5.25 -4.57
N LEU A 9 -5.14 -6.18 -4.93
CA LEU A 9 -3.85 -5.86 -5.56
C LEU A 9 -4.03 -5.23 -6.95
N ILE A 10 -5.01 -5.72 -7.73
CA ILE A 10 -5.34 -5.15 -9.05
C ILE A 10 -5.83 -3.70 -8.90
N PHE A 11 -6.66 -3.41 -7.92
CA PHE A 11 -7.12 -2.04 -7.66
C PHE A 11 -6.03 -1.13 -7.10
N ALA A 12 -5.16 -1.67 -6.24
CA ALA A 12 -4.00 -0.95 -5.71
C ALA A 12 -3.07 -0.47 -6.85
N VAL A 13 -2.96 -1.24 -7.93
CA VAL A 13 -2.18 -0.88 -9.13
C VAL A 13 -3.02 -0.05 -10.11
N GLY A 14 -4.30 -0.36 -10.31
CA GLY A 14 -5.15 0.29 -11.32
C GLY A 14 -5.53 1.73 -10.98
N LEU A 15 -5.80 2.04 -9.71
CA LEU A 15 -6.14 3.39 -9.25
C LEU A 15 -5.05 4.43 -9.53
N PRO A 16 -3.77 4.20 -9.18
CA PRO A 16 -2.70 5.13 -9.49
C PRO A 16 -2.43 5.27 -11.00
N ILE A 17 -2.69 4.24 -11.81
CA ILE A 17 -2.64 4.38 -13.28
C ILE A 17 -3.68 5.41 -13.76
N ALA A 18 -4.91 5.32 -13.23
CA ALA A 18 -6.02 6.17 -13.66
C ALA A 18 -5.96 7.60 -13.08
N LEU A 19 -5.46 7.77 -11.86
CA LEU A 19 -5.55 9.01 -11.10
C LEU A 19 -4.25 9.83 -11.03
N ALA A 20 -3.08 9.23 -11.31
CA ALA A 20 -1.81 9.95 -11.21
C ALA A 20 -1.66 10.95 -12.37
N LYS A 21 -1.63 12.25 -12.04
CA LYS A 21 -1.50 13.34 -13.02
C LYS A 21 -0.10 13.46 -13.62
N LYS A 22 0.92 12.97 -12.91
CA LYS A 22 2.33 13.05 -13.29
C LYS A 22 3.03 11.75 -12.96
N ALA A 23 3.96 11.35 -13.82
CA ALA A 23 4.82 10.18 -13.63
C ALA A 23 4.05 8.93 -13.16
N SER A 24 2.96 8.57 -13.86
CA SER A 24 2.06 7.48 -13.49
C SER A 24 2.79 6.16 -13.19
N GLY A 25 3.80 5.79 -13.98
CA GLY A 25 4.61 4.59 -13.71
C GLY A 25 5.32 4.60 -12.35
N ARG A 26 5.78 5.77 -11.89
CA ARG A 26 6.42 5.92 -10.57
C ARG A 26 5.39 5.92 -9.43
N ALA A 27 4.23 6.54 -9.64
CA ALA A 27 3.12 6.52 -8.69
C ALA A 27 2.58 5.09 -8.46
N VAL A 28 2.54 4.29 -9.52
CA VAL A 28 2.12 2.88 -9.46
C VAL A 28 3.10 2.05 -8.66
N LEU A 29 4.40 2.19 -8.93
CA LEU A 29 5.44 1.48 -8.16
C LEU A 29 5.40 1.86 -6.68
N ALA A 30 5.26 3.15 -6.37
CA ALA A 30 5.15 3.62 -4.98
C ALA A 30 3.92 3.03 -4.27
N THR A 31 2.77 3.00 -4.96
CA THR A 31 1.53 2.42 -4.41
C THR A 31 1.63 0.92 -4.23
N LEU A 32 2.24 0.20 -5.18
CA LEU A 32 2.44 -1.24 -5.08
C LEU A 32 3.30 -1.59 -3.86
N VAL A 33 4.43 -0.90 -3.70
CA VAL A 33 5.32 -1.07 -2.53
C VAL A 33 4.55 -0.76 -1.25
N SER A 34 3.84 0.38 -1.19
CA SER A 34 3.04 0.78 -0.03
C SER A 34 1.97 -0.24 0.34
N TYR A 35 1.30 -0.84 -0.66
CA TYR A 35 0.29 -1.87 -0.44
C TYR A 35 0.88 -3.16 0.12
N ILE A 36 2.04 -3.61 -0.40
CA ILE A 36 2.72 -4.79 0.14
C ILE A 36 3.21 -4.53 1.57
N THR A 37 3.82 -3.36 1.82
CA THR A 37 4.29 -2.97 3.16
C THR A 37 3.13 -2.90 4.15
N PHE A 38 1.98 -2.35 3.77
CA PHE A 38 0.80 -2.33 4.62
C PHE A 38 0.33 -3.73 5.02
N ASN A 39 0.29 -4.67 4.05
CA ASN A 39 -0.06 -6.06 4.35
C ASN A 39 0.96 -6.72 5.28
N TYR A 40 2.24 -6.39 5.15
CA TYR A 40 3.30 -6.86 6.05
C TYR A 40 3.13 -6.30 7.48
N VAL A 41 2.84 -5.01 7.61
CA VAL A 41 2.61 -4.36 8.92
C VAL A 41 1.38 -4.95 9.60
N ILE A 42 0.27 -5.14 8.88
CA ILE A 42 -0.92 -5.80 9.42
C ILE A 42 -0.60 -7.24 9.84
N GLY A 43 0.07 -8.03 8.98
CA GLY A 43 0.48 -9.38 9.32
C GLY A 43 1.34 -9.42 10.60
N GLY A 44 2.30 -8.50 10.74
CA GLY A 44 3.10 -8.36 11.94
C GLY A 44 2.28 -7.98 13.18
N ILE A 45 1.37 -7.00 13.07
CA ILE A 45 0.47 -6.63 14.17
C ILE A 45 -0.35 -7.84 14.61
N LEU A 46 -0.92 -8.60 13.68
CA LEU A 46 -1.69 -9.79 14.02
C LEU A 46 -0.82 -10.92 14.59
N GLN A 47 0.43 -11.05 14.17
CA GLN A 47 1.34 -12.04 14.74
C GLN A 47 1.68 -11.74 16.21
N PHE A 48 1.89 -10.46 16.56
CA PHE A 48 2.27 -10.05 17.91
C PHE A 48 1.08 -9.75 18.85
N TRP A 49 0.01 -9.18 18.31
CA TRP A 49 -1.15 -8.68 19.06
C TRP A 49 -2.46 -9.43 18.73
N GLY A 50 -2.44 -10.39 17.80
CA GLY A 50 -3.60 -11.21 17.46
C GLY A 50 -4.30 -11.87 18.66
N PRO A 51 -3.56 -12.43 19.64
CA PRO A 51 -4.16 -13.00 20.84
C PRO A 51 -4.96 -11.99 21.67
N GLU A 52 -4.51 -10.73 21.76
CA GLU A 52 -5.22 -9.67 22.48
C GLU A 52 -6.42 -9.11 21.71
N LEU A 53 -6.37 -9.19 20.38
CA LEU A 53 -7.44 -8.76 19.48
C LEU A 53 -8.51 -9.85 19.27
N GLY A 54 -8.37 -11.02 19.92
CA GLY A 54 -9.29 -12.15 19.78
C GLY A 54 -9.24 -12.82 18.39
N VAL A 55 -8.13 -12.65 17.67
CA VAL A 55 -7.91 -13.20 16.33
C VAL A 55 -6.89 -14.34 16.42
N ASN A 56 -7.28 -15.57 16.06
CA ASN A 56 -6.28 -16.63 15.90
C ASN A 56 -5.56 -16.42 14.56
N TYR A 57 -4.25 -16.23 14.63
CA TYR A 57 -3.38 -16.09 13.47
C TYR A 57 -3.10 -17.45 12.84
N THR A 58 -4.16 -18.10 12.37
CA THR A 58 -4.14 -19.41 11.72
C THR A 58 -4.73 -19.31 10.32
N GLU A 59 -4.10 -19.98 9.35
CA GLU A 59 -4.60 -20.05 7.99
C GLU A 59 -6.02 -20.63 7.97
N GLY A 60 -6.99 -19.87 7.43
CA GLY A 60 -8.40 -20.27 7.37
C GLY A 60 -9.31 -19.63 8.42
N GLU A 61 -8.80 -18.79 9.32
CA GLU A 61 -9.62 -17.98 10.22
C GLU A 61 -10.46 -16.95 9.42
N ARG A 62 -11.71 -16.71 9.86
CA ARG A 62 -12.58 -15.72 9.21
C ARG A 62 -11.99 -14.32 9.35
N GLY A 63 -11.76 -13.66 8.22
CA GLY A 63 -11.23 -12.29 8.17
C GLY A 63 -9.72 -12.22 7.97
N LEU A 64 -9.03 -13.35 7.76
CA LEU A 64 -7.64 -13.39 7.28
C LEU A 64 -7.60 -13.82 5.82
N THR A 65 -6.72 -13.19 5.05
CA THR A 65 -6.47 -13.50 3.65
C THR A 65 -4.97 -13.52 3.39
N GLU A 66 -4.55 -14.26 2.37
CA GLU A 66 -3.15 -14.31 1.97
C GLU A 66 -2.94 -13.38 0.78
N VAL A 67 -2.14 -12.32 0.97
CA VAL A 67 -1.75 -11.39 -0.10
C VAL A 67 -0.26 -11.51 -0.33
N GLY A 68 0.14 -12.19 -1.41
CA GLY A 68 1.54 -12.31 -1.81
C GLY A 68 2.42 -13.11 -0.83
N GLY A 69 1.88 -14.14 -0.18
CA GLY A 69 2.61 -14.97 0.79
C GLY A 69 2.55 -14.48 2.24
N ILE A 70 1.82 -13.39 2.50
CA ILE A 70 1.66 -12.81 3.85
C ILE A 70 0.23 -13.02 4.30
N LEU A 71 0.04 -13.65 5.47
CA LEU A 71 -1.25 -13.74 6.15
C LEU A 71 -1.58 -12.38 6.75
N THR A 72 -2.62 -11.74 6.23
CA THR A 72 -3.02 -10.37 6.57
C THR A 72 -4.53 -10.30 6.77
N LEU A 73 -5.03 -9.18 7.29
CA LEU A 73 -6.46 -8.97 7.47
C LEU A 73 -7.15 -8.83 6.10
N ASP A 74 -8.28 -9.51 5.92
CA ASP A 74 -9.13 -9.42 4.73
C ASP A 74 -9.88 -8.08 4.70
N THR A 75 -9.12 -7.03 4.40
CA THR A 75 -9.65 -5.70 4.10
C THR A 75 -10.27 -5.62 2.70
N ASN A 76 -10.26 -6.73 1.96
CA ASN A 76 -10.80 -6.91 0.62
C ASN A 76 -10.42 -5.70 -0.29
N LEU A 77 -11.36 -5.26 -1.13
CA LEU A 77 -11.20 -4.15 -2.05
C LEU A 77 -11.05 -2.80 -1.34
N LEU A 78 -11.67 -2.62 -0.18
CA LEU A 78 -11.69 -1.33 0.53
C LEU A 78 -10.31 -0.91 1.01
N GLY A 79 -9.53 -1.84 1.58
CA GLY A 79 -8.17 -1.54 2.03
C GLY A 79 -7.26 -1.10 0.88
N ALA A 80 -7.38 -1.76 -0.27
CA ALA A 80 -6.63 -1.40 -1.47
C ALA A 80 -7.00 -0.02 -2.02
N ILE A 81 -8.30 0.32 -2.06
CA ILE A 81 -8.76 1.64 -2.53
C ILE A 81 -8.23 2.75 -1.63
N LEU A 82 -8.27 2.57 -0.31
CA LEU A 82 -7.80 3.57 0.65
C LEU A 82 -6.31 3.85 0.49
N ILE A 83 -5.47 2.80 0.43
CA ILE A 83 -4.02 2.94 0.30
C ILE A 83 -3.65 3.54 -1.04
N ALA A 84 -4.31 3.10 -2.12
CA ALA A 84 -4.08 3.66 -3.43
C ALA A 84 -4.46 5.13 -3.53
N SER A 85 -5.61 5.50 -2.96
CA SER A 85 -6.06 6.90 -2.93
C SER A 85 -5.10 7.78 -2.12
N LEU A 86 -4.64 7.30 -0.97
CA LEU A 86 -3.67 8.01 -0.13
C LEU A 86 -2.33 8.17 -0.85
N SER A 87 -1.79 7.10 -1.42
CA SER A 87 -0.52 7.11 -2.16
C SER A 87 -0.58 8.05 -3.37
N VAL A 88 -1.68 8.03 -4.13
CA VAL A 88 -1.89 8.94 -5.28
C VAL A 88 -2.00 10.38 -4.82
N TRP A 89 -2.68 10.64 -3.71
CA TRP A 89 -2.79 11.98 -3.14
C TRP A 89 -1.43 12.52 -2.70
N VAL A 90 -0.63 11.70 -2.00
CA VAL A 90 0.76 12.04 -1.63
C VAL A 90 1.60 12.30 -2.88
N HIS A 91 1.55 11.40 -3.86
CA HIS A 91 2.29 11.56 -5.12
C HIS A 91 1.91 12.87 -5.82
N SER A 92 0.61 13.16 -5.95
CA SER A 92 0.14 14.37 -6.62
C SER A 92 0.49 15.66 -5.86
N ARG A 93 0.61 15.61 -4.53
CA ARG A 93 0.91 16.77 -3.69
C ARG A 93 2.39 17.08 -3.55
N PHE A 94 3.23 16.04 -3.50
CA PHE A 94 4.63 16.14 -3.10
C PHE A 94 5.64 15.89 -4.22
N PHE A 95 5.24 15.28 -5.34
CA PHE A 95 6.15 14.96 -6.44
C PHE A 95 6.85 16.17 -7.06
N ASP A 96 6.20 17.33 -7.17
CA ASP A 96 6.83 18.55 -7.74
C ASP A 96 7.36 19.54 -6.69
N LYS A 97 7.35 19.19 -5.40
CA LYS A 97 7.90 20.10 -4.40
C LYS A 97 9.41 20.19 -4.59
N LYS A 98 9.89 21.38 -4.96
CA LYS A 98 11.32 21.72 -4.93
C LYS A 98 11.77 21.76 -3.47
N LEU A 99 12.65 20.84 -3.12
CA LEU A 99 13.34 20.82 -1.84
C LEU A 99 14.53 21.80 -1.88
N PRO A 100 14.95 22.35 -0.72
CA PRO A 100 16.16 23.17 -0.63
C PRO A 100 17.40 22.38 -1.07
N ASP A 101 18.46 23.06 -1.51
CA ASP A 101 19.59 22.45 -2.24
C ASP A 101 20.27 21.26 -1.53
N TRP A 102 20.28 21.25 -0.20
CA TRP A 102 20.80 20.15 0.62
C TRP A 102 19.93 18.87 0.61
N ALA A 103 18.64 18.99 0.27
CA ALA A 103 17.67 17.90 0.18
C ALA A 103 17.18 17.64 -1.25
N ALA A 104 17.73 18.33 -2.25
CA ALA A 104 17.32 18.22 -3.65
C ALA A 104 17.41 16.77 -4.20
N VAL A 105 18.33 15.96 -3.66
CA VAL A 105 18.51 14.53 -4.00
C VAL A 105 17.27 13.70 -3.67
N PHE A 106 16.47 14.11 -2.69
CA PHE A 106 15.23 13.42 -2.33
C PHE A 106 14.00 13.91 -3.11
N GLY A 107 14.14 14.95 -3.94
CA GLY A 107 13.03 15.54 -4.69
C GLY A 107 12.39 14.57 -5.69
N GLY A 108 11.07 14.65 -5.87
CA GLY A 108 10.34 13.80 -6.81
C GLY A 108 9.94 12.45 -6.22
N THR A 109 10.28 11.36 -6.92
CA THR A 109 9.89 9.99 -6.54
C THR A 109 10.39 9.55 -5.16
N PRO A 110 11.65 9.81 -4.76
CA PRO A 110 12.16 9.34 -3.47
C PRO A 110 11.39 9.93 -2.29
N LEU A 111 11.08 11.23 -2.32
CA LEU A 111 10.28 11.87 -1.28
C LEU A 111 8.85 11.35 -1.22
N VAL A 112 8.24 10.99 -2.36
CA VAL A 112 6.91 10.34 -2.34
C VAL A 112 6.97 8.98 -1.67
N VAL A 113 8.01 8.18 -1.93
CA VAL A 113 8.20 6.88 -1.28
C VAL A 113 8.43 7.05 0.23
N ILE A 114 9.31 7.98 0.64
CA ILE A 114 9.61 8.29 2.05
C ILE A 114 8.38 8.79 2.81
N ILE A 115 7.51 9.58 2.17
CA ILE A 115 6.29 10.10 2.82
C ILE A 115 5.18 9.06 2.86
N SER A 116 5.02 8.27 1.80
CA SER A 116 3.98 7.24 1.76
C SER A 116 4.23 6.16 2.81
N PHE A 117 5.48 5.80 3.10
CA PHE A 117 5.86 4.91 4.20
C PHE A 117 7.28 5.25 4.71
N PRO A 118 7.48 5.56 6.01
CA PRO A 118 8.79 5.63 6.63
C PRO A 118 9.45 4.24 6.78
#